data_AF-A0A846YNI5-F1
#
_entry.id   AF-A0A846YNI5-F1
#
_cell.length_a   1.000
_cell.length_b   1.000
_cell.length_c   1.000
_cell.angle_alpha   90.00
_cell.angle_beta   90.00
_cell.angle_gamma   90.00
#
_symmetry.space_group_name_H-M   'P 1'
#
loop_
_entity.id
_entity.type
_entity.pdbx_description
1 polymer ?
#
loop_
_entity_poly.entity_id
_entity_poly.type
_entity_poly.pdbx_seq_one_letter_code
_entity_poly.pdbx_strand_id
1 'polypeptide(L)'
;MPPGSTLPRRALGRQLRKLRERNGFTATAASRIAETSPQTYGRLEDGRITKVTDMLLNTLANAYKATDTERRLLLALAQEIRTSSTNGGGWWRAYADGTVDSSVFPA
;
A
#
# COMPACT_ATOMS: atom_id res chain seq x y z
N MET A 1 5.87 -15.13 -17.83
CA MET A 1 6.55 -14.56 -16.64
C MET A 1 5.56 -14.62 -15.48
N PRO A 2 5.87 -15.22 -14.31
CA PRO A 2 4.94 -15.19 -13.20
C PRO A 2 4.76 -13.73 -12.75
N PRO A 3 3.52 -13.29 -12.41
CA PRO A 3 3.28 -11.92 -12.01
C PRO A 3 4.15 -11.60 -10.79
N GLY A 4 4.79 -10.43 -10.81
CA GLY A 4 5.71 -9.98 -9.75
C GLY A 4 5.14 -10.21 -8.35
N SER A 5 6.05 -10.42 -7.39
CA SER A 5 5.78 -10.85 -6.01
C SER A 5 4.41 -10.37 -5.47
N THR A 6 3.51 -11.32 -5.24
CA THR A 6 2.16 -11.06 -4.71
C THR A 6 2.17 -10.54 -3.28
N LEU A 7 3.28 -10.71 -2.57
CA LEU A 7 3.41 -10.42 -1.14
C LEU A 7 3.43 -8.91 -0.84
N PRO A 8 4.32 -8.07 -1.44
CA PRO A 8 4.27 -6.61 -1.26
C PRO A 8 2.91 -6.00 -1.66
N ARG A 9 2.27 -6.53 -2.71
CA ARG A 9 0.94 -6.07 -3.14
C ARG A 9 -0.12 -6.32 -2.06
N ARG A 10 -0.14 -7.52 -1.48
CA ARG A 10 -1.05 -7.84 -0.37
C ARG A 10 -0.74 -7.02 0.89
N ALA A 11 0.54 -6.77 1.19
CA ALA A 11 0.93 -5.92 2.31
C ALA A 11 0.42 -4.48 2.12
N LEU A 12 0.61 -3.91 0.92
CA LEU A 12 0.10 -2.59 0.56
C LEU A 12 -1.43 -2.52 0.71
N GLY A 13 -2.13 -3.51 0.15
CA GLY A 13 -3.58 -3.60 0.23
C GLY A 13 -4.12 -3.69 1.65
N ARG A 14 -3.50 -4.51 2.52
CA ARG A 14 -3.84 -4.60 3.94
C ARG A 14 -3.63 -3.28 4.67
N GLN A 15 -2.52 -2.59 4.42
CA GLN A 15 -2.24 -1.32 5.07
C GLN A 15 -3.23 -0.24 4.64
N LEU A 16 -3.59 -0.17 3.35
CA LEU A 16 -4.63 0.75 2.87
C LEU A 16 -5.99 0.44 3.50
N ARG A 17 -6.38 -0.84 3.59
CA ARG A 17 -7.63 -1.24 4.25
C ARG A 17 -7.64 -0.83 5.72
N LYS A 18 -6.56 -1.10 6.46
CA LYS A 18 -6.40 -0.70 7.87
C LYS A 18 -6.55 0.81 8.05
N LEU A 19 -5.88 1.61 7.22
CA LEU A 19 -5.98 3.07 7.25
C LEU A 19 -7.39 3.57 6.92
N ARG A 20 -8.03 2.97 5.89
CA ARG A 20 -9.39 3.29 5.48
C ARG A 20 -10.39 3.04 6.61
N GLU A 21 -10.34 1.84 7.19
CA GLU A 21 -11.25 1.41 8.27
C GLU A 21 -11.05 2.23 9.55
N ARG A 22 -9.80 2.50 9.93
CA ARG A 22 -9.48 3.39 11.07
C ARG A 22 -10.12 4.77 10.95
N ASN A 23 -10.25 5.28 9.72
CA ASN A 23 -10.82 6.60 9.46
C ASN A 23 -12.28 6.56 9.01
N GLY A 24 -12.96 5.40 9.10
CA GLY A 24 -14.39 5.28 8.84
C GLY A 24 -14.80 5.43 7.36
N PHE A 25 -13.86 5.28 6.42
CA PHE A 25 -14.19 5.38 4.99
C PHE A 25 -14.73 4.05 4.45
N THR A 26 -15.77 4.12 3.61
CA THR A 26 -16.21 2.96 2.82
C THR A 26 -15.30 2.74 1.62
N ALA A 27 -15.27 1.51 1.09
CA ALA A 27 -14.50 1.21 -0.13
C ALA A 27 -14.96 2.07 -1.33
N THR A 28 -16.26 2.37 -1.42
CA THR A 28 -16.83 3.25 -2.45
C THR A 28 -16.37 4.71 -2.28
N ALA A 29 -16.36 5.24 -1.06
CA ALA A 29 -15.84 6.58 -0.81
C ALA A 29 -14.35 6.67 -1.15
N ALA A 30 -13.59 5.65 -0.78
CA ALA A 30 -12.18 5.53 -1.09
C ALA A 30 -11.88 5.44 -2.59
N SER A 31 -12.70 4.71 -3.36
CA SER A 31 -12.51 4.64 -4.81
C SER A 31 -12.68 6.01 -5.49
N ARG A 32 -13.62 6.84 -4.99
CA ARG A 32 -13.79 8.22 -5.46
C ARG A 32 -12.57 9.09 -5.13
N ILE A 33 -12.03 8.99 -3.92
CA ILE A 33 -10.81 9.71 -3.50
C ILE A 33 -9.61 9.30 -4.36
N ALA A 34 -9.50 8.00 -4.67
CA ALA A 34 -8.44 7.45 -5.53
C ALA A 34 -8.68 7.66 -7.03
N GLU A 35 -9.75 8.36 -7.41
CA GLU A 35 -10.15 8.60 -8.81
C GLU A 35 -10.18 7.30 -9.65
N THR A 36 -10.76 6.25 -9.07
CA THR A 36 -10.81 4.93 -9.69
C THR A 36 -12.15 4.23 -9.50
N SER A 37 -12.37 3.16 -10.26
CA SER A 37 -13.60 2.37 -10.11
C SER A 37 -13.60 1.59 -8.79
N PRO A 38 -14.77 1.29 -8.20
CA PRO A 38 -14.86 0.45 -7.00
C PRO A 38 -14.17 -0.91 -7.15
N GLN A 39 -14.22 -1.48 -8.37
CA GLN A 39 -13.58 -2.75 -8.70
C GLN A 39 -12.04 -2.64 -8.67
N THR A 40 -11.49 -1.56 -9.24
CA THR A 40 -10.04 -1.31 -9.22
C THR A 40 -9.55 -1.04 -7.81
N TYR A 41 -10.31 -0.28 -7.03
CA TYR A 41 -10.00 -0.05 -5.61
C TYR A 41 -10.06 -1.35 -4.78
N GLY A 42 -11.08 -2.20 -5.00
CA GLY A 42 -11.14 -3.50 -4.34
C GLY A 42 -9.94 -4.39 -4.68
N ARG A 43 -9.52 -4.42 -5.96
CA ARG A 43 -8.29 -5.12 -6.36
C ARG A 43 -7.04 -4.57 -5.69
N LEU A 44 -6.96 -3.26 -5.49
CA LEU A 44 -5.86 -2.62 -4.77
C LEU A 44 -5.78 -3.14 -3.33
N GLU A 45 -6.89 -3.12 -2.58
CA GLU A 45 -6.92 -3.65 -1.21
C GLU A 45 -6.66 -5.15 -1.11
N ASP A 46 -7.10 -5.93 -2.10
CA ASP A 46 -6.86 -7.38 -2.16
C ASP A 46 -5.42 -7.73 -2.59
N GLY A 47 -4.61 -6.74 -2.93
CA GLY A 47 -3.24 -6.93 -3.43
C GLY A 47 -3.17 -7.57 -4.82
N ARG A 48 -4.23 -7.46 -5.62
CA ARG A 48 -4.26 -7.92 -7.00
C ARG A 48 -3.50 -6.95 -7.92
N ILE A 49 -3.31 -7.36 -9.17
CA ILE A 49 -2.66 -6.52 -10.18
C ILE A 49 -3.57 -5.33 -10.48
N THR A 50 -3.01 -4.15 -10.29
CA THR A 50 -3.62 -2.85 -10.57
C THR A 50 -2.49 -1.82 -10.71
N LYS A 51 -2.78 -0.73 -11.43
CA LYS A 51 -1.86 0.41 -11.54
C LYS A 51 -1.87 1.16 -10.21
N VAL A 52 -0.69 1.30 -9.60
CA VAL A 52 -0.49 2.05 -8.36
C VAL A 52 0.49 3.16 -8.66
N THR A 53 0.08 4.40 -8.36
CA THR A 53 0.93 5.58 -8.51
C THR A 53 1.16 6.22 -7.15
N ASP A 54 2.28 6.92 -7.01
CA ASP A 54 2.62 7.60 -5.76
C ASP A 54 1.62 8.75 -5.50
N MET A 55 1.08 9.36 -6.56
CA MET A 55 -0.02 10.34 -6.46
C MET A 55 -1.25 9.73 -5.78
N LEU A 56 -1.73 8.58 -6.26
CA LEU A 56 -2.89 7.89 -5.69
C LEU A 56 -2.65 7.55 -4.21
N LEU A 57 -1.46 7.03 -3.89
CA LEU A 57 -1.12 6.67 -2.51
C LEU A 57 -1.04 7.89 -1.60
N ASN A 58 -0.48 9.00 -2.07
CA ASN A 58 -0.42 10.25 -1.31
C ASN A 58 -1.81 10.84 -1.08
N THR A 59 -2.70 10.79 -2.08
CA THR A 59 -4.08 11.24 -1.94
C THR A 59 -4.84 10.42 -0.90
N LEU A 60 -4.71 9.09 -0.95
CA LEU A 60 -5.31 8.21 0.06
C LEU A 60 -4.69 8.43 1.45
N ALA A 61 -3.36 8.57 1.54
CA ALA A 61 -2.66 8.84 2.80
C ALA A 61 -3.13 10.15 3.45
N ASN A 62 -3.33 11.20 2.65
CA ASN A 62 -3.91 12.47 3.11
C ASN A 62 -5.33 12.26 3.66
N ALA A 63 -6.20 11.62 2.88
CA ALA A 63 -7.60 11.39 3.28
C ALA A 63 -7.71 10.54 4.55
N TYR A 64 -6.83 9.55 4.72
CA TYR A 64 -6.80 8.67 5.88
C TYR A 64 -5.95 9.19 7.03
N LYS A 65 -5.51 10.46 6.99
CA LYS A 65 -4.68 11.07 8.04
C LYS A 65 -3.51 10.16 8.45
N ALA A 66 -2.87 9.55 7.45
CA ALA A 66 -1.77 8.64 7.68
C ALA A 66 -0.59 9.41 8.27
N THR A 67 0.07 8.82 9.26
CA THR A 67 1.33 9.35 9.79
C THR A 67 2.43 9.29 8.73
N ASP A 68 3.51 10.04 8.93
CA ASP A 68 4.64 10.03 7.99
C ASP A 68 5.26 8.63 7.83
N THR A 69 5.30 7.86 8.92
CA THR A 69 5.77 6.48 8.91
C THR A 69 4.85 5.58 8.07
N GLU A 70 3.53 5.73 8.22
CA GLU A 70 2.55 4.97 7.42
C GLU A 70 2.62 5.34 5.94
N ARG A 71 2.76 6.64 5.61
CA ARG A 71 2.93 7.10 4.24
C ARG A 71 4.20 6.56 3.60
N ARG A 72 5.34 6.65 4.31
CA ARG A 72 6.63 6.11 3.84
C ARG A 72 6.53 4.62 3.55
N LEU A 73 5.85 3.86 4.41
CA LEU A 73 5.59 2.44 4.16
C LEU A 73 4.79 2.22 2.86
N LEU A 74 3.69 2.95 2.64
CA LEU A 74 2.88 2.79 1.42
C LEU A 74 3.73 3.01 0.16
N LEU A 75 4.54 4.08 0.15
CA LEU A 75 5.40 4.44 -0.98
C LEU A 75 6.52 3.42 -1.18
N ALA A 76 7.17 2.96 -0.10
CA ALA A 76 8.23 1.95 -0.18
C ALA A 76 7.71 0.60 -0.70
N LEU A 77 6.52 0.17 -0.24
CA LEU A 77 5.85 -1.02 -0.80
C LEU A 77 5.52 -0.86 -2.29
N ALA A 78 5.05 0.32 -2.71
CA ALA A 78 4.76 0.59 -4.11
C ALA A 78 6.02 0.62 -4.98
N GLN A 79 7.11 1.17 -4.47
CA GLN A 79 8.40 1.15 -5.12
C GLN A 79 8.92 -0.28 -5.26
N GLU A 80 8.86 -1.08 -4.19
CA GLU A 80 9.22 -2.50 -4.25
C GLU A 80 8.38 -3.25 -5.28
N ILE A 81 7.06 -3.02 -5.35
CA ILE A 81 6.19 -3.62 -6.39
C ILE A 81 6.67 -3.29 -7.81
N ARG A 82 7.20 -2.09 -8.04
CA ARG A 82 7.73 -1.65 -9.34
C ARG A 82 9.12 -2.21 -9.64
N THR A 83 9.96 -2.37 -8.62
CA THR A 83 11.37 -2.77 -8.76
C THR A 83 11.64 -4.26 -8.54
N SER A 84 10.68 -5.02 -7.99
CA SER A 84 10.77 -6.47 -7.67
C SER A 84 10.89 -7.40 -8.88
N SER A 85 11.42 -6.93 -10.00
CA SER A 85 12.04 -7.81 -10.99
C SER A 85 13.35 -8.43 -10.49
N THR A 86 13.96 -7.94 -9.40
CA THR A 86 15.38 -8.28 -9.14
C THR A 86 15.78 -8.65 -7.70
N ASN A 87 15.27 -8.11 -6.59
CA ASN A 87 15.92 -8.36 -5.28
C ASN A 87 14.95 -8.44 -4.09
N GLY A 88 15.24 -9.35 -3.15
CA GLY A 88 14.36 -9.78 -2.05
C GLY A 88 14.29 -8.82 -0.86
N GLY A 89 13.19 -8.09 -0.74
CA GLY A 89 12.88 -7.21 0.39
C GLY A 89 12.01 -7.90 1.45
N GLY A 90 12.62 -8.38 2.53
CA GLY A 90 11.91 -8.98 3.68
C GLY A 90 11.47 -7.97 4.77
N TRP A 91 11.87 -6.71 4.66
CA TRP A 91 11.71 -5.68 5.69
C TRP A 91 10.24 -5.36 6.04
N TRP A 92 9.33 -5.40 5.06
CA TRP A 92 7.90 -5.19 5.30
C TRP A 92 7.26 -6.33 6.10
N ARG A 93 7.87 -7.53 6.15
CA ARG A 93 7.38 -8.63 6.99
C ARG A 93 7.53 -8.28 8.45
N ALA A 94 8.68 -7.72 8.84
CA ALA A 94 8.88 -7.20 10.18
C ALA A 94 7.92 -6.03 10.49
N TYR A 95 7.53 -5.21 9.49
CA TYR A 95 6.43 -4.23 9.68
C TYR A 95 5.08 -4.90 9.92
N ALA A 96 4.75 -5.93 9.14
CA ALA A 96 3.50 -6.67 9.30
C ALA A 96 3.40 -7.37 10.66
N ASP A 97 4.53 -7.83 11.21
CA ASP A 97 4.62 -8.46 12.52
C ASP A 97 4.66 -7.44 13.68
N GLY A 98 4.70 -6.13 13.37
CA GLY A 98 4.68 -5.05 14.36
C GLY A 98 6.01 -4.79 15.07
N THR A 99 7.13 -5.32 14.53
CA THR A 99 8.44 -5.32 15.18
C THR A 99 9.44 -4.31 14.63
N VAL A 100 9.06 -3.48 13.65
CA VAL A 100 10.00 -2.51 13.04
C VAL A 100 9.97 -1.15 13.71
N ASP A 101 11.18 -0.71 14.03
CA ASP A 101 11.53 0.68 14.30
C ASP A 101 11.64 1.48 12.98
N SER A 102 11.44 2.79 13.08
CA SER A 102 11.59 3.81 12.04
C SER A 102 12.94 3.83 11.32
N SER A 103 13.94 3.12 11.83
CA SER A 103 15.31 2.98 11.31
C SER A 103 15.46 1.96 10.16
N VAL A 104 14.43 1.16 9.86
CA VAL A 104 14.49 0.06 8.86
C VAL A 104 14.02 0.49 7.46
N PHE A 105 13.49 1.71 7.30
CA PHE A 105 13.06 2.20 5.99
C PHE A 105 14.28 2.56 5.12
N PRO A 106 14.38 2.08 3.86
CA PRO A 106 15.38 2.59 2.94
C PRO A 106 15.15 4.10 2.75
N ALA A 107 16.23 4.87 2.83
CA ALA A 107 16.25 6.32 2.66
C ALA A 107 15.76 6.75 1.26
#